data_AF-A0A9D1DH79-F1
#
_entry.id   AF-A0A9D1DH79-F1
#
_cell.length_a   1.000
_cell.length_b   1.000
_cell.length_c   1.000
_cell.angle_alpha   90.00
_cell.angle_beta   90.00
_cell.angle_gamma   90.00
#
_symmetry.space_group_name_H-M   'P 1'
#
loop_
_entity.id
_entity.type
_entity.pdbx_description
1 polymer ?
#
loop_
_entity_poly.entity_id
_entity_poly.type
_entity_poly.pdbx_seq_one_letter_code
_entity_poly.pdbx_strand_id
1 'polypeptide(L)'
;MDQIRIGRFIAEARKGRNMTQRQLADVLSISDKTISKWECGKGLPEVSLMLPLCDALQVTVNDLLSGERVSPKDYQAKAEGNMMTLMQENQENRKQMWLAMICGTITVIAVCSLLTIASFLALPAIVRVVLIVLAVLTAAAGIGAAAVLDRKAGYFECPHCKALFVPSMNDYVKSYHTFTKRRLTCPTCGKTGMCRHRIVR
;
A
#
# COMPACT_ATOMS: atom_id res chain seq x y z
N MET A 1 -13.96 -16.51 -10.90
CA MET A 1 -13.67 -17.94 -10.61
C MET A 1 -13.54 -18.67 -11.93
N ASP A 2 -12.43 -19.36 -12.12
CA ASP A 2 -12.16 -20.11 -13.35
C ASP A 2 -12.69 -21.54 -13.19
N GLN A 3 -13.83 -21.84 -13.84
CA GLN A 3 -14.49 -23.14 -13.74
C GLN A 3 -13.65 -24.27 -14.33
N ILE A 4 -12.81 -23.98 -15.33
CA ILE A 4 -11.92 -24.97 -15.95
C ILE A 4 -10.83 -25.34 -14.95
N ARG A 5 -10.27 -24.35 -14.24
CA ARG A 5 -9.26 -24.59 -13.20
C ARG A 5 -9.84 -25.41 -12.05
N ILE A 6 -11.03 -25.05 -11.56
CA ILE A 6 -11.74 -25.79 -10.50
C ILE A 6 -12.03 -27.24 -10.96
N GLY A 7 -12.52 -27.43 -12.18
CA GLY A 7 -12.78 -28.76 -12.74
C GLY A 7 -11.53 -29.64 -12.81
N ARG A 8 -10.41 -29.08 -13.28
CA ARG A 8 -9.11 -29.78 -13.29
C ARG A 8 -8.68 -30.15 -11.87
N PHE A 9 -8.84 -29.24 -10.92
CA PHE A 9 -8.51 -29.49 -9.52
C PHE A 9 -9.36 -30.62 -8.91
N ILE A 10 -10.67 -30.65 -9.17
CA ILE A 10 -11.56 -31.76 -8.75
C ILE A 10 -11.06 -33.10 -9.32
N ALA A 11 -10.71 -33.11 -10.62
CA ALA A 11 -10.20 -34.32 -11.28
C ALA A 11 -8.86 -34.79 -10.69
N GLU A 12 -7.94 -33.87 -10.42
CA GLU A 12 -6.64 -34.15 -9.80
C GLU A 12 -6.80 -34.66 -8.37
N ALA A 13 -7.64 -34.00 -7.55
CA ALA A 13 -7.92 -34.41 -6.18
C ALA A 13 -8.57 -35.80 -6.12
N ARG A 14 -9.52 -36.09 -7.03
CA ARG A 14 -10.14 -37.41 -7.14
C ARG A 14 -9.13 -38.49 -7.53
N LYS A 15 -8.26 -38.20 -8.51
CA LYS A 15 -7.22 -39.14 -8.94
C LYS A 15 -6.18 -39.37 -7.83
N GLY A 16 -5.82 -38.33 -7.07
CA GLY A 16 -4.96 -38.45 -5.90
C GLY A 16 -5.56 -39.32 -4.78
N ARG A 17 -6.88 -39.52 -4.81
CA ARG A 17 -7.64 -40.43 -3.92
C ARG A 17 -7.82 -41.83 -4.52
N ASN A 18 -7.29 -42.10 -5.72
CA ASN A 18 -7.50 -43.34 -6.48
C ASN A 18 -8.98 -43.69 -6.74
N MET A 19 -9.86 -42.68 -6.82
CA MET A 19 -11.28 -42.89 -7.08
C MET A 19 -11.60 -42.74 -8.57
N THR A 20 -12.54 -43.52 -9.09
CA THR A 20 -13.18 -43.26 -10.39
C THR A 20 -14.27 -42.18 -10.27
N GLN A 21 -14.70 -41.59 -11.39
CA GLN A 21 -15.81 -40.63 -11.37
C GLN A 21 -17.08 -41.26 -10.80
N ARG A 22 -17.33 -42.54 -11.08
CA ARG A 22 -18.46 -43.29 -10.55
C ARG A 22 -18.38 -43.45 -9.03
N GLN A 23 -17.22 -43.84 -8.51
CA GLN A 23 -17.01 -43.96 -7.06
C GLN A 23 -17.21 -42.63 -6.32
N LEU A 24 -16.75 -41.51 -6.88
CA LEU A 24 -17.00 -40.19 -6.29
C LEU A 24 -18.48 -39.81 -6.35
N ALA A 25 -19.14 -40.14 -7.45
CA ALA A 25 -20.57 -39.90 -7.62
C ALA A 25 -21.42 -40.72 -6.64
N ASP A 26 -21.05 -41.98 -6.40
CA ASP A 26 -21.70 -42.87 -5.44
C ASP A 26 -21.58 -42.31 -4.01
N VAL A 27 -20.39 -41.84 -3.61
CA VAL A 27 -20.17 -41.19 -2.30
C VAL A 27 -21.06 -39.95 -2.12
N LEU A 28 -21.25 -39.19 -3.19
CA LEU A 28 -22.06 -37.96 -3.18
C LEU A 28 -23.54 -38.20 -3.50
N SER A 29 -23.96 -39.45 -3.74
CA SER A 29 -25.31 -39.83 -4.13
C SER A 29 -25.84 -39.07 -5.36
N ILE A 30 -24.99 -38.90 -6.37
CA ILE A 30 -25.31 -38.21 -7.64
C ILE A 30 -24.87 -39.04 -8.85
N SER A 31 -25.21 -38.58 -10.06
CA SER A 31 -24.73 -39.18 -11.30
C SER A 31 -23.25 -38.86 -11.56
N ASP A 32 -22.51 -39.86 -12.05
CA ASP A 32 -21.16 -39.74 -12.63
C ASP A 32 -21.05 -38.70 -13.75
N LYS A 33 -22.11 -38.50 -14.55
CA LYS A 33 -22.21 -37.42 -15.55
C LYS A 33 -22.09 -36.03 -14.91
N THR A 34 -22.55 -35.87 -13.68
CA THR A 34 -22.44 -34.61 -12.92
C THR A 34 -20.99 -34.34 -12.56
N ILE A 35 -20.26 -35.36 -12.07
CA ILE A 35 -18.81 -35.27 -11.82
C ILE A 35 -18.07 -34.92 -13.11
N SER A 36 -18.39 -35.59 -14.23
CA SER A 36 -17.77 -35.28 -15.52
C SER A 36 -18.01 -33.83 -15.97
N LYS A 37 -19.22 -33.29 -15.77
CA LYS A 37 -19.51 -31.88 -16.07
C LYS A 37 -18.64 -30.93 -15.24
N TRP A 38 -18.49 -31.20 -13.94
CA TRP A 38 -17.63 -30.39 -13.07
C TRP A 38 -16.17 -30.48 -13.50
N GLU A 39 -15.65 -31.69 -13.74
CA GLU A 39 -14.26 -31.90 -14.15
C GLU A 39 -13.93 -31.26 -15.50
N CYS A 40 -14.90 -31.18 -16.42
CA CYS A 40 -14.76 -30.48 -17.70
C CYS A 40 -15.02 -28.97 -17.62
N GLY A 41 -15.28 -28.41 -16.44
CA GLY A 41 -15.58 -26.98 -16.25
C GLY A 41 -16.90 -26.53 -16.87
N LYS A 42 -17.83 -27.46 -17.13
CA LYS A 42 -19.16 -27.21 -17.71
C LYS A 42 -20.24 -26.94 -16.65
N GLY A 43 -19.83 -26.62 -15.43
CA GLY A 43 -20.69 -26.36 -14.28
C GLY A 43 -19.90 -26.46 -12.98
N LEU A 44 -20.50 -26.01 -11.89
CA LEU A 44 -19.95 -26.08 -10.54
C LEU A 44 -20.82 -26.94 -9.62
N PRO A 45 -20.26 -27.49 -8.53
CA PRO A 45 -21.05 -28.11 -7.48
C PRO A 45 -22.01 -27.10 -6.86
N GLU A 46 -23.25 -27.52 -6.62
CA GLU A 46 -24.20 -26.73 -5.84
C GLU A 46 -23.68 -26.54 -4.41
N VAL A 47 -24.07 -25.46 -3.74
CA VAL A 47 -23.61 -25.11 -2.38
C VAL A 47 -23.82 -26.26 -1.40
N SER A 48 -24.93 -27.00 -1.53
CA SER A 48 -25.26 -28.19 -0.75
C SER A 48 -24.25 -29.34 -0.92
N LEU A 49 -23.64 -29.46 -2.10
CA LEU A 49 -22.68 -30.51 -2.46
C LEU A 49 -21.23 -30.08 -2.28
N MET A 50 -20.94 -28.80 -2.02
CA MET A 50 -19.57 -28.30 -1.85
C MET A 50 -18.88 -28.91 -0.63
N LEU A 51 -19.53 -28.91 0.55
CA LEU A 51 -18.96 -29.50 1.77
C LEU A 51 -18.78 -31.03 1.63
N PRO A 52 -19.79 -31.81 1.20
CA PRO A 52 -19.62 -33.25 0.95
C PRO A 52 -18.51 -33.57 -0.05
N LEU A 53 -18.39 -32.81 -1.13
CA LEU A 53 -17.33 -32.97 -2.13
C LEU A 53 -15.95 -32.69 -1.52
N CYS A 54 -15.83 -31.61 -0.75
CA CYS A 54 -14.61 -31.25 -0.03
C CYS A 54 -14.19 -32.35 0.94
N ASP A 55 -15.13 -32.95 1.68
CA ASP A 55 -14.85 -34.05 2.60
C ASP A 55 -14.41 -35.33 1.87
N ALA A 56 -15.08 -35.69 0.78
CA ALA A 56 -14.72 -36.86 -0.03
C ALA A 56 -13.32 -36.74 -0.64
N LEU A 57 -12.94 -35.53 -1.09
CA LEU A 57 -11.65 -35.24 -1.69
C LEU A 57 -10.56 -34.85 -0.66
N GLN A 58 -10.96 -34.61 0.60
CA GLN A 58 -10.17 -34.02 1.69
C GLN A 58 -9.43 -32.76 1.24
N VAL A 59 -10.20 -31.79 0.78
CA VAL A 59 -9.75 -30.44 0.41
C VAL A 59 -10.62 -29.44 1.16
N THR A 60 -10.14 -28.23 1.38
CA THR A 60 -10.98 -27.18 1.95
C THR A 60 -11.88 -26.57 0.87
N VAL A 61 -12.97 -25.91 1.27
CA VAL A 61 -13.82 -25.15 0.33
C VAL A 61 -13.00 -24.06 -0.38
N ASN A 62 -12.01 -23.49 0.32
CA ASN A 62 -11.12 -22.50 -0.27
C ASN A 62 -10.21 -23.11 -1.35
N ASP A 63 -9.69 -24.32 -1.14
CA ASP A 63 -8.92 -25.05 -2.16
C ASP A 63 -9.78 -25.32 -3.40
N LEU A 64 -11.02 -25.79 -3.18
CA LEU A 64 -11.98 -26.08 -4.24
C LEU A 64 -12.30 -24.83 -5.06
N LEU A 65 -12.59 -23.70 -4.41
CA LEU A 65 -12.95 -22.44 -5.08
C LEU A 65 -11.75 -21.73 -5.73
N SER A 66 -10.54 -21.94 -5.20
CA SER A 66 -9.29 -21.43 -5.76
C SER A 66 -8.78 -22.29 -6.92
N GLY A 67 -9.24 -23.55 -7.01
CA GLY A 67 -8.81 -24.52 -8.02
C GLY A 67 -7.35 -24.96 -7.84
N GLU A 68 -6.83 -24.89 -6.61
CA GLU A 68 -5.49 -25.33 -6.23
C GLU A 68 -5.44 -25.62 -4.73
N ARG A 69 -4.55 -26.51 -4.29
CA ARG A 69 -4.32 -26.71 -2.86
C ARG A 69 -3.63 -25.48 -2.30
N VAL A 70 -4.35 -24.73 -1.49
CA VAL A 70 -3.79 -23.62 -0.72
C VAL A 70 -3.20 -24.21 0.55
N SER A 71 -1.89 -24.47 0.53
CA SER A 71 -1.18 -24.87 1.74
C SER A 71 -1.37 -23.80 2.83
N PRO A 72 -1.77 -24.18 4.06
CA PRO A 72 -1.79 -23.24 5.19
C PRO A 72 -0.45 -22.54 5.42
N LYS A 73 0.67 -23.22 5.08
CA LYS A 73 2.02 -22.64 5.13
C LYS A 73 2.23 -21.56 4.07
N ASP A 74 1.62 -21.66 2.91
CA ASP A 74 1.75 -20.65 1.84
C ASP A 74 0.94 -19.40 2.18
N TYR A 75 -0.21 -19.56 2.86
CA TYR A 75 -0.95 -18.42 3.41
C TYR A 75 -0.16 -17.70 4.50
N GLN A 76 0.43 -18.45 5.44
CA GLN A 76 1.29 -17.90 6.50
C GLN A 76 2.51 -17.20 5.91
N ALA A 77 3.25 -17.84 5.00
CA ALA A 77 4.44 -17.24 4.38
C ALA A 77 4.10 -15.97 3.60
N LYS A 78 2.95 -15.93 2.92
CA LYS A 78 2.50 -14.73 2.19
C LYS A 78 2.02 -13.63 3.13
N ALA A 79 1.34 -13.99 4.23
CA ALA A 79 0.94 -13.04 5.27
C ALA A 79 2.15 -12.46 6.02
N GLU A 80 3.13 -13.30 6.36
CA GLU A 80 4.40 -12.92 6.97
C GLU A 80 5.21 -12.03 6.02
N GLY A 81 5.32 -12.39 4.74
CA GLY A 81 5.98 -11.57 3.73
C GLY A 81 5.33 -10.19 3.60
N ASN A 82 4.00 -10.14 3.47
CA ASN A 82 3.26 -8.87 3.41
C ASN A 82 3.43 -8.04 4.69
N MET A 83 3.44 -8.68 5.87
CA MET A 83 3.68 -8.01 7.15
C MET A 83 5.09 -7.41 7.19
N MET A 84 6.10 -8.16 6.77
CA MET A 84 7.49 -7.69 6.74
C MET A 84 7.65 -6.50 5.80
N THR A 85 7.03 -6.51 4.61
CA THR A 85 7.05 -5.37 3.68
C THR A 85 6.40 -4.13 4.31
N LEU A 86 5.22 -4.26 4.92
CA LEU A 86 4.53 -3.14 5.58
C LEU A 86 5.35 -2.58 6.76
N MET A 87 5.97 -3.45 7.56
CA MET A 87 6.84 -3.04 8.65
C MET A 87 8.08 -2.31 8.12
N GLN A 88 8.71 -2.79 7.06
CA GLN A 88 9.86 -2.14 6.43
C GLN A 88 9.50 -0.76 5.86
N GLU A 89 8.39 -0.64 5.12
CA GLU A 89 7.90 0.64 4.59
C GLU A 89 7.62 1.65 5.72
N ASN A 90 6.99 1.19 6.80
CA ASN A 90 6.68 2.06 7.95
C ASN A 90 7.95 2.50 8.70
N GLN A 91 8.95 1.61 8.83
CA GLN A 91 10.25 1.96 9.42
C GLN A 91 10.99 2.99 8.57
N GLU A 92 11.02 2.82 7.25
CA GLU A 92 11.70 3.75 6.33
C GLU A 92 11.03 5.13 6.32
N ASN A 93 9.70 5.18 6.25
CA ASN A 93 8.94 6.43 6.36
C ASN A 93 9.20 7.12 7.72
N ARG A 94 9.25 6.37 8.82
CA ARG A 94 9.53 6.92 10.15
C ARG A 94 10.95 7.48 10.25
N LYS A 95 11.95 6.84 9.62
CA LYS A 95 13.31 7.38 9.52
C LYS A 95 13.35 8.67 8.72
N GLN A 96 12.67 8.72 7.56
CA GLN A 96 12.62 9.94 6.75
C GLN A 96 11.96 11.10 7.48
N MET A 97 10.87 10.84 8.22
CA MET A 97 10.25 11.85 9.10
C MET A 97 11.20 12.33 10.21
N TRP A 98 11.91 11.40 10.87
CA TRP A 98 12.90 11.77 11.89
C TRP A 98 14.04 12.63 11.34
N LEU A 99 14.57 12.27 10.16
CA LEU A 99 15.60 13.05 9.48
C LEU A 99 15.11 14.47 9.12
N ALA A 100 13.85 14.60 8.69
CA ALA A 100 13.25 15.92 8.42
C ALA A 100 13.18 16.79 9.67
N MET A 101 12.77 16.22 10.82
CA MET A 101 12.72 16.95 12.09
C MET A 101 14.11 17.40 12.57
N ILE A 102 15.12 16.53 12.46
CA ILE A 102 16.50 16.85 12.84
C ILE A 102 17.06 17.97 11.94
N CYS A 103 16.90 17.84 10.62
CA CYS A 103 17.34 18.84 9.65
C CYS A 103 16.68 20.21 9.88
N GLY A 104 15.36 20.22 10.15
CA GLY A 104 14.63 21.44 10.49
C GLY A 104 15.16 22.10 11.77
N THR A 105 15.39 21.31 12.82
CA THR A 105 15.93 21.82 14.10
C THR A 105 17.32 22.45 13.91
N ILE A 106 18.21 21.78 13.18
CA ILE A 106 19.56 22.30 12.87
C ILE A 106 19.47 23.62 12.09
N THR A 107 18.58 23.69 11.11
CA THR A 107 18.37 24.90 10.30
C THR A 107 17.92 26.07 11.16
N VAL A 108 16.95 25.86 12.06
CA VAL A 108 16.45 26.91 12.97
C VAL A 108 17.58 27.43 13.87
N ILE A 109 18.37 26.52 14.47
CA ILE A 109 19.50 26.90 15.32
C ILE A 109 20.52 27.75 14.53
N ALA A 110 20.86 27.33 13.31
CA ALA A 110 21.81 28.04 12.46
C ALA A 110 21.30 29.43 12.03
N VAL A 111 20.02 29.57 11.70
CA VAL A 111 19.42 30.87 11.35
C VAL A 111 19.39 31.79 12.57
N CYS A 112 18.96 31.28 13.72
CA CYS A 112 18.91 32.05 14.96
C CYS A 112 20.30 32.55 15.39
N SER A 113 21.34 31.71 15.28
CA SER A 113 22.71 32.10 15.64
C SER A 113 23.28 33.15 14.69
N LEU A 114 23.03 33.06 13.39
CA LEU A 114 23.43 34.09 12.42
C LEU A 114 22.75 35.43 12.70
N LEU A 115 21.46 35.42 13.03
CA LEU A 115 20.70 36.63 13.34
C LEU A 115 21.12 37.27 14.67
N THR A 116 21.43 36.47 15.69
CA THR A 116 21.93 36.99 16.97
C THR A 116 23.31 37.63 16.78
N ILE A 117 24.21 37.01 16.02
CA ILE A 117 25.53 37.59 15.70
C ILE A 117 25.36 38.92 14.94
N ALA A 118 24.51 38.95 13.92
CA ALA A 118 24.26 40.16 13.13
C ALA A 118 23.68 41.32 13.97
N SER A 119 22.88 41.00 14.98
CA SER A 119 22.17 41.97 15.82
C SER A 119 23.03 42.52 16.96
N PHE A 120 23.72 41.65 17.71
CA PHE A 120 24.38 42.01 18.96
C PHE A 120 25.86 42.40 18.80
N LEU A 121 26.54 41.98 17.74
CA LEU A 121 27.95 42.35 17.53
C LEU A 121 28.07 43.68 16.75
N ALA A 122 29.03 44.48 17.17
CA ALA A 122 29.47 45.68 16.45
C ALA A 122 30.29 45.26 15.22
N LEU A 123 29.61 45.08 14.09
CA LEU A 123 30.20 44.66 12.81
C LEU A 123 30.12 45.79 11.78
N PRO A 124 31.08 45.88 10.84
CA PRO A 124 30.94 46.75 9.67
C PRO A 124 29.65 46.45 8.90
N ALA A 125 29.04 47.48 8.31
CA ALA A 125 27.74 47.36 7.64
C ALA A 125 27.72 46.26 6.57
N ILE A 126 28.80 46.13 5.79
CA ILE A 126 28.93 45.10 4.74
C ILE A 126 28.85 43.69 5.35
N VAL A 127 29.57 43.43 6.44
CA VAL A 127 29.60 42.12 7.10
C VAL A 127 28.21 41.78 7.67
N ARG A 128 27.53 42.76 8.26
CA ARG A 128 26.16 42.56 8.77
C ARG A 128 25.18 42.19 7.66
N VAL A 129 25.24 42.87 6.51
CA VAL A 129 24.39 42.56 5.36
C VAL A 129 24.68 41.15 4.83
N VAL A 130 25.96 40.76 4.71
CA VAL A 130 26.34 39.40 4.28
C VAL A 130 25.79 38.33 5.22
N LEU A 131 25.87 38.53 6.54
CA LEU A 131 25.32 37.58 7.52
C LEU A 131 23.80 37.44 7.41
N ILE A 132 23.07 38.54 7.18
CA ILE A 132 21.62 38.52 6.99
C ILE A 132 21.27 37.76 5.71
N VAL A 133 21.98 38.01 4.61
CA VAL A 133 21.78 37.28 3.34
C VAL A 133 22.06 35.79 3.55
N LEU A 134 23.13 35.43 4.25
CA LEU A 134 23.45 34.03 4.57
C LEU A 134 22.34 33.38 5.39
N ALA A 135 21.79 34.07 6.40
CA ALA A 135 20.67 33.57 7.21
C ALA A 135 19.40 33.32 6.36
N VAL A 136 19.11 34.19 5.39
CA VAL A 136 17.98 33.99 4.47
C VAL A 136 18.22 32.80 3.55
N LEU A 137 19.44 32.64 3.02
CA LEU A 137 19.79 31.51 2.14
C LEU A 137 19.73 30.18 2.90
N THR A 138 20.24 30.11 4.13
CA THR A 138 20.16 28.90 4.96
C THR A 138 18.72 28.56 5.33
N ALA A 139 17.90 29.56 5.67
CA ALA A 139 16.47 29.36 5.90
C ALA A 139 15.76 28.81 4.65
N ALA A 140 15.99 29.41 3.48
CA ALA A 140 15.38 28.97 2.22
C ALA A 140 15.79 27.53 1.86
N ALA A 141 17.07 27.19 2.02
CA ALA A 141 17.58 25.84 1.77
C ALA A 141 16.96 24.80 2.72
N GLY A 142 16.89 25.10 4.02
CA GLY A 142 16.32 24.19 5.00
C GLY A 142 14.81 23.99 4.83
N ILE A 143 14.06 25.05 4.52
CA ILE A 143 12.62 24.96 4.16
C ILE A 143 12.44 24.08 2.91
N GLY A 144 13.29 24.27 1.90
CA GLY A 144 13.30 23.45 0.68
C GLY A 144 13.55 21.97 0.99
N ALA A 145 14.57 21.65 1.79
CA ALA A 145 14.88 20.28 2.20
C ALA A 145 13.73 19.64 2.99
N ALA A 146 13.15 20.37 3.95
CA ALA A 146 12.00 19.90 4.72
C ALA A 146 10.78 19.62 3.83
N ALA A 147 10.49 20.50 2.86
CA ALA A 147 9.41 20.29 1.88
C ALA A 147 9.63 19.05 1.00
N VAL A 148 10.89 18.78 0.59
CA VAL A 148 11.24 17.56 -0.16
C VAL A 148 10.99 16.30 0.66
N LEU A 149 11.43 16.30 1.92
CA LEU A 149 11.30 15.14 2.81
C LEU A 149 9.83 14.88 3.16
N ASP A 150 9.07 15.91 3.53
CA ASP A 150 7.65 15.77 3.85
C ASP A 150 6.83 15.27 2.65
N ARG A 151 7.05 15.83 1.46
CA ARG A 151 6.36 15.37 0.24
C ARG A 151 6.67 13.92 -0.11
N LYS A 152 7.89 13.44 0.16
CA LYS A 152 8.28 12.04 -0.10
C LYS A 152 7.66 11.07 0.91
N ALA A 153 7.51 11.49 2.16
CA ALA A 153 6.93 10.67 3.23
C ALA A 153 5.39 10.65 3.19
N GLY A 154 4.75 11.66 2.60
CA GLY A 154 3.31 11.88 2.64
C GLY A 154 2.55 11.58 1.35
N TYR A 155 1.38 10.96 1.49
CA TYR A 155 0.38 10.82 0.41
C TYR A 155 -0.79 11.78 0.63
N PHE A 156 -1.51 12.11 -0.44
CA PHE A 156 -2.74 12.88 -0.38
C PHE A 156 -3.93 12.06 -0.89
N GLU A 157 -5.00 12.03 -0.11
CA GLU A 157 -6.26 11.37 -0.47
C GLU A 157 -7.20 12.36 -1.17
N CYS A 158 -7.66 12.01 -2.37
CA CYS A 158 -8.66 12.78 -3.11
C CYS A 158 -10.04 12.69 -2.45
N PRO A 159 -10.75 13.80 -2.19
CA PRO A 159 -12.11 13.75 -1.63
C PRO A 159 -13.15 13.18 -2.59
N HIS A 160 -12.90 13.20 -3.91
CA HIS A 160 -13.86 12.79 -4.93
C HIS A 160 -13.77 11.32 -5.31
N CYS A 161 -12.56 10.82 -5.59
CA CYS A 161 -12.34 9.45 -6.06
C CYS A 161 -11.57 8.56 -5.08
N LYS A 162 -11.18 9.08 -3.91
CA LYS A 162 -10.41 8.37 -2.88
C LYS A 162 -9.03 7.86 -3.31
N ALA A 163 -8.57 8.21 -4.52
CA ALA A 163 -7.23 7.90 -4.96
C ALA A 163 -6.18 8.55 -4.05
N LEU A 164 -5.13 7.79 -3.75
CA LEU A 164 -3.92 8.25 -3.07
C LEU A 164 -2.89 8.66 -4.13
N PHE A 165 -2.28 9.83 -3.97
CA PHE A 165 -1.25 10.32 -4.89
C PHE A 165 -0.26 11.26 -4.19
N VAL A 166 0.89 11.45 -4.82
CA VAL A 166 1.91 12.42 -4.39
C VAL A 166 1.86 13.63 -5.34
N PRO A 167 1.65 14.86 -4.83
CA PRO A 167 1.57 16.04 -5.68
C PRO A 167 2.94 16.40 -6.29
N SER A 168 2.94 17.23 -7.34
CA SER A 168 4.18 17.82 -7.85
C SER A 168 4.80 18.77 -6.81
N MET A 169 6.10 19.07 -6.94
CA MET A 169 6.75 20.03 -6.05
C MET A 169 6.14 21.43 -6.13
N ASN A 170 5.76 21.86 -7.34
CA ASN A 170 5.17 23.17 -7.56
C ASN A 170 3.80 23.29 -6.86
N ASP A 171 2.96 22.25 -6.97
CA ASP A 171 1.66 22.22 -6.29
C ASP A 171 1.83 22.06 -4.78
N TYR A 172 2.82 21.27 -4.35
CA TYR A 172 3.11 21.10 -2.93
C TYR A 172 3.54 22.42 -2.27
N VAL A 173 4.31 23.28 -2.95
CA VAL A 173 4.76 24.56 -2.36
C VAL A 173 3.70 25.66 -2.52
N LYS A 174 3.09 25.80 -3.69
CA LYS A 174 2.26 26.98 -4.02
C LYS A 174 0.78 26.82 -3.70
N SER A 175 0.28 25.60 -3.58
CA SER A 175 -1.15 25.41 -3.35
C SER A 175 -1.58 25.87 -1.97
N TYR A 176 -2.79 26.45 -1.92
CA TYR A 176 -3.47 26.77 -0.69
C TYR A 176 -3.55 25.53 0.22
N HIS A 177 -3.14 25.68 1.48
CA HIS A 177 -3.06 24.59 2.44
C HIS A 177 -3.53 25.01 3.83
N THR A 178 -4.02 24.02 4.56
CA THR A 178 -4.22 24.05 6.01
C THR A 178 -3.29 23.02 6.65
N PHE A 179 -3.27 22.91 7.98
CA PHE A 179 -2.42 21.95 8.70
C PHE A 179 -2.59 20.48 8.26
N THR A 180 -3.76 20.09 7.72
CA THR A 180 -4.06 18.68 7.37
C THR A 180 -4.56 18.49 5.94
N LYS A 181 -4.82 19.56 5.18
CA LYS A 181 -5.38 19.49 3.83
C LYS A 181 -4.70 20.47 2.89
N ARG A 182 -4.62 20.12 1.62
CA ARG A 182 -4.05 20.97 0.56
C ARG A 182 -4.95 20.95 -0.65
N ARG A 183 -5.14 22.11 -1.29
CA ARG A 183 -5.92 22.25 -2.53
C ARG A 183 -5.10 21.68 -3.69
N LEU A 184 -5.44 20.50 -4.17
CA LEU A 184 -4.67 19.79 -5.20
C LEU A 184 -5.60 19.28 -6.31
N THR A 185 -5.08 19.19 -7.52
CA THR A 185 -5.74 18.54 -8.66
C THR A 185 -5.39 17.06 -8.66
N CYS A 186 -6.40 16.20 -8.57
CA CYS A 186 -6.18 14.76 -8.54
C CYS A 186 -5.74 14.25 -9.92
N PRO A 187 -4.62 13.51 -10.05
CA PRO A 187 -4.16 12.98 -11.33
C PRO A 187 -5.09 11.89 -11.88
N THR A 188 -5.84 11.20 -11.00
CA THR A 188 -6.73 10.10 -11.39
C THR A 188 -8.08 10.58 -11.93
N CYS A 189 -8.68 11.61 -11.32
CA CYS A 189 -10.02 12.08 -11.69
C CYS A 189 -10.07 13.51 -12.24
N GLY A 190 -8.95 14.23 -12.27
CA GLY A 190 -8.85 15.60 -12.79
C GLY A 190 -9.51 16.68 -11.92
N LYS A 191 -10.24 16.31 -10.86
CA LYS A 191 -10.93 17.28 -10.00
C LYS A 191 -9.98 17.92 -9.00
N THR A 192 -10.09 19.24 -8.84
CA THR A 192 -9.37 20.01 -7.82
C THR A 192 -10.20 20.11 -6.55
N GLY A 193 -9.61 19.74 -5.41
CA GLY A 193 -10.28 19.81 -4.12
C GLY A 193 -9.30 19.87 -2.95
N MET A 194 -9.84 19.99 -1.74
CA MET A 194 -9.04 19.94 -0.51
C MET A 194 -8.69 18.48 -0.19
N CYS A 195 -7.55 18.02 -0.71
CA CYS A 195 -7.02 16.68 -0.47
C CYS A 195 -6.42 16.58 0.94
N ARG A 196 -6.65 15.45 1.61
CA ARG A 196 -6.22 15.24 3.00
C ARG A 196 -4.85 14.54 3.03
N HIS A 197 -3.95 15.04 3.87
CA HIS A 197 -2.64 14.42 4.08
C HIS A 197 -2.76 13.08 4.82
N ARG A 198 -2.03 12.08 4.36
CA ARG A 198 -1.96 10.71 4.87
C ARG A 198 -0.49 10.31 5.01
N ILE A 199 -0.10 9.93 6.23
CA ILE A 199 1.30 9.61 6.56
C ILE A 199 1.62 8.12 6.28
N VAL A 200 0.59 7.31 6.00
CA VAL A 200 0.72 5.86 5.82
C VAL A 200 -0.30 5.42 4.76
N ARG A 201 0.09 4.45 3.93
CA ARG A 201 -0.86 3.70 3.10
C ARG A 201 -1.53 2.61 3.93
#